data_AF-C0RC35-F1
#
_entry.id   AF-C0RC35-F1
#
_cell.length_a   1.000
_cell.length_b   1.000
_cell.length_c   1.000
_cell.angle_alpha   90.00
_cell.angle_beta   90.00
_cell.angle_gamma   90.00
#
_symmetry.space_group_name_H-M   'P 1'
#
loop_
_entity.id
_entity.type
_entity.pdbx_description
1 polymer ?
#
loop_
_entity_poly.entity_id
_entity_poly.type
_entity_poly.pdbx_seq_one_letter_code
_entity_poly.pdbx_strand_id
1 'polypeptide(L)'
;MIFKNRKEEYIFLFKKGLKDLDIAQILGVGESFVAKARNKYFKSNDSVFKKNFFSNTSTVKSISRESFSQDNFDNLTLLTIKNAFELENAKNETERSFYEIVCSFIESCQRYKNLSLKSIKKDALILDLKISKLQSEIDSNKKRGLKGDEGLEMELTAKIKKREDLEKELINICMREDYDTLVKLKSVLSSKNLKLE
;
A
#
# COMPACT_ATOMS: atom_id res chain seq x y z
N MET A 1 3.01 3.88 -22.90
CA MET A 1 3.34 3.91 -24.34
C MET A 1 2.80 2.64 -24.99
N ILE A 2 1.95 2.71 -26.02
CA ILE A 2 1.48 1.51 -26.72
C ILE A 2 2.47 1.22 -27.85
N PHE A 3 3.35 0.23 -27.66
CA PHE A 3 4.28 -0.20 -28.70
C PHE A 3 3.49 -0.85 -29.84
N LYS A 4 3.50 -0.24 -31.02
CA LYS A 4 2.92 -0.83 -32.25
C LYS A 4 3.68 -2.07 -32.71
N ASN A 5 4.90 -2.30 -32.20
CA ASN A 5 5.77 -3.39 -32.61
C ASN A 5 6.15 -4.29 -31.41
N ARG A 6 5.50 -5.45 -31.31
CA ARG A 6 5.75 -6.42 -30.22
C ARG A 6 7.23 -6.83 -30.09
N LYS A 7 8.01 -6.80 -31.17
CA LYS A 7 9.43 -7.18 -31.15
C LYS A 7 10.27 -6.22 -30.29
N GLU A 8 10.04 -4.92 -30.42
CA GLU A 8 10.78 -3.88 -29.68
C GLU A 8 10.45 -3.91 -28.19
N GLU A 9 9.19 -4.22 -27.87
CA GLU A 9 8.69 -4.37 -26.51
C GLU A 9 9.37 -5.54 -25.78
N TYR A 10 9.50 -6.70 -26.45
CA TYR A 10 10.27 -7.83 -25.93
C TYR A 10 11.75 -7.47 -25.69
N ILE A 11 12.41 -6.84 -26.67
CA ILE A 11 13.84 -6.48 -26.58
C ILE A 11 14.08 -5.50 -25.42
N PHE A 12 13.19 -4.52 -25.24
CA PHE A 12 13.26 -3.56 -24.13
C PHE A 12 13.16 -4.27 -22.78
N LEU A 13 12.17 -5.14 -22.60
CA LEU A 13 11.95 -5.88 -21.35
C LEU A 13 13.09 -6.86 -21.04
N PHE A 14 13.65 -7.51 -22.06
CA PHE A 14 14.84 -8.37 -21.89
C PHE A 14 16.08 -7.57 -21.47
N LYS A 15 16.32 -6.38 -22.04
CA LYS A 15 17.42 -5.49 -21.65
C LYS A 15 17.30 -4.96 -20.22
N LYS A 16 16.08 -4.89 -19.67
CA LYS A 16 15.82 -4.54 -18.26
C LYS A 16 16.09 -5.69 -17.28
N GLY A 17 16.46 -6.88 -17.76
CA GLY A 17 16.84 -8.01 -16.91
C GLY A 17 15.68 -8.70 -16.20
N LEU A 18 14.44 -8.49 -16.66
CA LEU A 18 13.24 -9.10 -16.09
C LEU A 18 13.18 -10.61 -16.42
N LYS A 19 12.54 -11.38 -15.53
CA LYS A 19 12.32 -12.82 -15.73
C LYS A 19 11.18 -13.06 -16.72
N ASP A 20 11.19 -14.20 -17.38
CA ASP A 20 10.20 -14.52 -18.44
C ASP A 20 8.76 -14.55 -17.93
N LEU A 21 8.55 -15.01 -16.69
CA LEU A 21 7.26 -14.96 -16.00
C LEU A 21 6.74 -13.53 -15.81
N ASP A 22 7.60 -12.61 -15.37
CA ASP A 22 7.23 -11.21 -15.13
C ASP A 22 6.89 -10.51 -16.45
N ILE A 23 7.68 -10.78 -17.50
CA ILE A 23 7.43 -10.27 -18.86
C ILE A 23 6.14 -10.84 -19.44
N ALA A 24 5.85 -12.12 -19.20
CA ALA A 24 4.61 -12.77 -19.62
C ALA A 24 3.38 -12.11 -18.99
N GLN A 25 3.48 -11.77 -17.71
CA GLN A 25 2.41 -11.08 -16.99
C GLN A 25 2.23 -9.64 -17.47
N ILE A 26 3.33 -8.91 -17.75
CA ILE A 26 3.29 -7.55 -18.30
C ILE A 26 2.66 -7.52 -19.70
N LEU A 27 2.94 -8.52 -20.53
CA LEU A 27 2.49 -8.59 -21.93
C LEU A 27 1.20 -9.37 -22.13
N GLY A 28 0.65 -10.00 -21.09
CA GLY A 28 -0.55 -10.83 -21.16
C GLY A 28 -0.40 -12.05 -22.07
N VAL A 29 0.78 -12.68 -22.08
CA VAL A 29 1.09 -13.86 -22.92
C VAL A 29 1.56 -15.02 -22.05
N GLY A 30 1.60 -16.24 -22.60
CA GLY A 30 2.20 -17.37 -21.90
C GLY A 30 3.73 -17.25 -21.79
N GLU A 31 4.31 -17.68 -20.67
CA GLU A 31 5.76 -17.70 -20.42
C GLU A 31 6.55 -18.42 -21.52
N SER A 32 5.99 -19.49 -22.09
CA SER A 32 6.58 -20.22 -23.22
C SER A 32 6.72 -19.37 -24.49
N PHE A 33 5.85 -18.37 -24.70
CA PHE A 33 5.98 -17.42 -25.81
C PHE A 33 7.10 -16.42 -25.57
N VAL A 34 7.27 -15.97 -24.33
CA VAL A 34 8.37 -15.08 -23.93
C VAL A 34 9.71 -15.78 -24.08
N ALA A 35 9.83 -17.03 -23.64
CA ALA A 35 11.05 -17.83 -23.79
C ALA A 35 11.41 -18.04 -25.28
N LYS A 36 10.42 -18.29 -26.14
CA LYS A 36 10.61 -18.35 -27.61
C LYS A 36 11.07 -16.99 -28.16
N ALA A 37 10.48 -15.89 -27.71
CA ALA A 37 10.86 -14.54 -28.12
C ALA A 37 12.29 -14.17 -27.66
N ARG A 38 12.69 -14.58 -26.45
CA ARG A 38 14.05 -14.39 -25.92
C ARG A 38 15.08 -15.12 -26.78
N ASN A 39 14.81 -16.38 -27.11
CA ASN A 39 15.69 -17.14 -28.00
C ASN A 39 15.74 -16.57 -29.44
N LYS A 40 14.65 -15.95 -29.91
CA LYS A 40 14.55 -15.42 -31.28
C LYS A 40 15.15 -14.01 -31.44
N TYR A 41 15.04 -13.17 -30.42
CA TYR A 41 15.39 -11.74 -30.50
C TYR A 41 16.54 -11.32 -29.59
N PHE A 42 16.89 -12.13 -28.59
CA PHE A 42 17.87 -11.80 -27.56
C PHE A 42 19.10 -12.73 -27.59
N LYS A 43 19.15 -13.72 -28.47
CA LYS A 43 20.34 -14.55 -28.73
C LYS A 43 21.13 -14.03 -29.93
N SER A 44 21.88 -12.95 -29.73
CA SER A 44 23.16 -12.73 -30.39
C SER A 44 23.90 -11.58 -29.70
N ASN A 45 24.98 -11.94 -29.00
CA ASN A 45 26.13 -11.09 -28.69
C ASN A 45 25.98 -9.93 -27.68
N ASP A 46 25.49 -10.18 -26.47
CA ASP A 46 25.89 -9.32 -25.33
C ASP A 46 26.02 -10.12 -24.04
N SER A 47 27.18 -10.76 -23.91
CA SER A 47 27.68 -11.37 -22.69
C SER A 47 28.17 -10.29 -21.71
N VAL A 48 27.30 -9.45 -21.16
CA VAL A 48 27.64 -8.64 -19.98
C VAL A 48 26.44 -8.49 -19.05
N PHE A 49 26.14 -9.55 -18.31
CA PHE A 49 25.50 -9.41 -16.99
C PHE A 49 26.33 -10.17 -15.96
N LYS A 50 27.48 -9.58 -15.60
CA LYS A 50 28.07 -9.82 -14.29
C LYS A 50 27.60 -8.72 -13.35
N LYS A 51 26.55 -9.07 -12.59
CA LYS A 51 26.39 -8.84 -11.15
C LYS A 51 27.45 -7.90 -10.54
N ASN A 52 27.02 -6.72 -10.08
CA ASN A 52 27.58 -5.89 -8.98
C ASN A 52 26.52 -4.79 -8.72
N PHE A 53 25.71 -4.87 -7.65
CA PHE A 53 25.96 -4.24 -6.34
C PHE A 53 26.67 -2.88 -6.42
N PHE A 54 25.94 -1.85 -5.98
CA PHE A 54 26.36 -0.49 -5.58
C PHE A 54 27.82 -0.08 -5.90
N SER A 55 27.99 0.90 -6.80
CA SER A 55 29.09 1.86 -6.70
C SER A 55 28.78 3.13 -7.50
N ASN A 56 28.64 4.23 -6.77
CA ASN A 56 28.79 5.58 -7.30
C ASN A 56 30.21 5.72 -7.88
N THR A 57 30.37 5.77 -9.20
CA THR A 57 31.54 6.42 -9.81
C THR A 57 31.18 6.90 -11.20
N SER A 58 31.33 8.21 -11.37
CA SER A 58 31.39 8.90 -12.65
C SER A 58 32.34 8.21 -13.62
N THR A 59 31.83 7.78 -14.76
CA THR A 59 32.67 7.50 -15.93
C THR A 59 31.99 8.09 -17.15
N VAL A 60 32.28 9.37 -17.35
CA VAL A 60 32.20 10.07 -18.62
C VAL A 60 33.05 9.27 -19.61
N LYS A 61 32.42 8.40 -20.40
CA LYS A 61 33.08 7.79 -21.55
C LYS A 61 33.02 8.82 -22.67
N SER A 62 34.16 9.49 -22.88
CA SER A 62 34.39 10.49 -23.92
C SER A 62 33.91 9.95 -25.26
N ILE A 63 32.76 10.44 -25.73
CA ILE A 63 32.33 10.27 -27.11
C ILE A 63 33.18 11.22 -27.95
N SER A 64 33.70 10.68 -29.04
CA SER A 64 34.46 11.36 -30.08
C SER A 64 33.84 12.72 -30.41
N ARG A 65 34.74 13.68 -30.61
CA ARG A 65 34.47 15.06 -30.99
C ARG A 65 34.06 15.11 -32.47
N GLU A 66 32.93 14.49 -32.82
CA GLU A 66 32.22 14.85 -34.05
C GLU A 66 31.67 16.27 -33.85
N SER A 67 32.01 17.17 -34.76
CA SER A 67 31.48 18.53 -34.78
C SER A 67 29.95 18.46 -34.75
N PHE A 68 29.35 19.01 -33.71
CA PHE A 68 27.91 19.22 -33.60
C PHE A 68 27.46 20.14 -34.73
N SER A 69 27.20 19.59 -35.91
CA SER A 69 26.32 20.21 -36.88
C SER A 69 24.92 20.12 -36.30
N GLN A 70 24.38 21.29 -36.02
CA GLN A 70 23.00 21.60 -35.68
C GLN A 70 22.00 20.58 -36.28
N ASP A 71 21.23 19.93 -35.41
CA ASP A 71 19.97 19.25 -35.72
C ASP A 71 19.98 18.09 -36.73
N ASN A 72 20.71 17.01 -36.42
CA ASN A 72 20.33 15.71 -37.02
C ASN A 72 19.08 15.21 -36.29
N PHE A 73 17.96 15.08 -37.01
CA PHE A 73 16.63 14.72 -36.48
C PHE A 73 16.66 13.51 -35.53
N ASP A 74 17.55 12.55 -35.81
CA ASP A 74 17.75 11.35 -34.99
C ASP A 74 18.27 11.66 -33.57
N ASN A 75 19.17 12.64 -33.42
CA ASN A 75 19.71 13.05 -32.13
C ASN A 75 18.65 13.79 -31.30
N LEU A 76 17.83 14.64 -31.94
CA LEU A 76 16.69 15.30 -31.30
C LEU A 76 15.62 14.29 -30.88
N THR A 77 15.36 13.29 -31.71
CA THR A 77 14.43 12.20 -31.41
C THR A 77 14.91 11.38 -30.22
N LEU A 78 16.19 11.01 -30.19
CA LEU A 78 16.79 10.27 -29.07
C LEU A 78 16.75 11.08 -27.76
N LEU A 79 17.08 12.38 -27.82
CA LEU A 79 17.00 13.27 -26.66
C LEU A 79 15.57 13.39 -26.14
N THR A 80 14.60 13.54 -27.04
CA THR A 80 13.17 13.64 -26.68
C THR A 80 12.66 12.35 -26.04
N ILE A 81 13.05 11.18 -26.58
CA ILE A 81 12.72 9.88 -25.98
C ILE A 81 13.32 9.74 -24.59
N LYS A 82 14.59 10.16 -24.40
CA LYS A 82 15.25 10.13 -23.10
C LYS A 82 14.51 11.03 -22.09
N ASN A 83 14.18 12.26 -22.47
CA ASN A 83 13.44 13.19 -21.61
C ASN A 83 12.04 12.66 -21.28
N ALA A 84 11.35 12.02 -22.23
CA ALA A 84 10.06 11.39 -21.99
C ALA A 84 10.16 10.24 -20.96
N PHE A 85 11.21 9.43 -21.05
CA PHE A 85 11.47 8.34 -20.09
C PHE A 85 11.80 8.87 -18.69
N GLU A 86 12.61 9.93 -18.60
CA GLU A 86 12.92 10.58 -17.32
C GLU A 86 11.67 11.19 -16.68
N LEU A 87 10.81 11.83 -17.48
CA LEU A 87 9.53 12.36 -17.01
C LEU A 87 8.58 11.26 -16.52
N GLU A 88 8.51 10.12 -17.22
CA GLU A 88 7.70 8.98 -16.80
C GLU A 88 8.21 8.38 -15.48
N ASN A 89 9.53 8.29 -15.29
CA ASN A 89 10.11 7.84 -14.03
C ASN A 89 9.82 8.82 -12.89
N ALA A 90 10.01 10.13 -13.11
CA ALA A 90 9.72 11.15 -12.10
C ALA A 90 8.24 11.15 -11.71
N LYS A 91 7.34 10.93 -12.68
CA LYS A 91 5.91 10.73 -12.41
C LYS A 91 5.68 9.50 -11.52
N ASN A 92 6.24 8.35 -11.87
CA ASN A 92 6.08 7.12 -11.10
C ASN A 92 6.65 7.25 -9.68
N GLU A 93 7.80 7.91 -9.51
CA GLU A 93 8.39 8.19 -8.20
C GLU A 93 7.51 9.13 -7.36
N THR A 94 6.90 10.12 -8.00
CA THR A 94 5.96 11.04 -7.35
C THR A 94 4.71 10.30 -6.88
N GLU A 95 4.11 9.47 -7.75
CA GLU A 95 2.95 8.63 -7.38
C GLU A 95 3.29 7.68 -6.22
N ARG A 96 4.44 7.02 -6.27
CA ARG A 96 4.91 6.15 -5.19
C ARG A 96 5.04 6.92 -3.87
N SER A 97 5.70 8.08 -3.90
CA SER A 97 5.90 8.92 -2.72
C SER A 97 4.56 9.41 -2.16
N PHE A 98 3.60 9.75 -3.02
CA PHE A 98 2.26 10.10 -2.62
C PHE A 98 1.56 8.96 -1.88
N TYR A 99 1.58 7.73 -2.43
CA TYR A 99 1.00 6.57 -1.75
C TYR A 99 1.68 6.27 -0.41
N GLU A 100 3.00 6.41 -0.33
CA GLU A 100 3.76 6.19 0.91
C GLU A 100 3.36 7.20 2.01
N ILE A 101 3.15 8.47 1.65
CA ILE A 101 2.63 9.50 2.54
C ILE A 101 1.21 9.14 3.01
N VAL A 102 0.33 8.73 2.08
CA VAL A 102 -1.05 8.34 2.41
C VAL A 102 -1.08 7.16 3.38
N CYS A 103 -0.31 6.10 3.11
CA CYS A 103 -0.20 4.94 4.00
C CYS A 103 0.32 5.36 5.39
N SER A 104 1.38 6.17 5.44
CA SER A 104 1.96 6.66 6.70
C SER A 104 0.98 7.50 7.51
N PHE A 105 0.16 8.31 6.83
CA PHE A 105 -0.92 9.07 7.45
C PHE A 105 -2.00 8.16 8.04
N ILE A 106 -2.49 7.18 7.27
CA ILE A 106 -3.50 6.21 7.72
C ILE A 106 -2.99 5.45 8.95
N GLU A 107 -1.75 4.95 8.90
CA GLU A 107 -1.14 4.24 10.03
C GLU A 107 -1.05 5.11 11.28
N SER A 108 -0.62 6.37 11.13
CA SER A 108 -0.51 7.31 12.25
C SER A 108 -1.87 7.58 12.88
N CYS A 109 -2.91 7.77 12.07
CA CYS A 109 -4.28 7.96 12.54
C CYS A 109 -4.80 6.72 13.28
N GLN A 110 -4.54 5.52 12.75
CA GLN A 110 -4.92 4.27 13.42
C GLN A 110 -4.20 4.09 14.76
N ARG A 111 -2.90 4.41 14.85
CA ARG A 111 -2.15 4.37 16.11
C ARG A 111 -2.73 5.33 17.14
N TYR A 112 -3.02 6.57 16.75
CA TYR A 112 -3.63 7.56 17.64
C TYR A 112 -5.02 7.10 18.11
N LYS A 113 -5.87 6.63 17.20
CA LYS A 113 -7.20 6.08 17.50
C LYS A 113 -7.10 4.91 18.48
N ASN A 114 -6.14 4.02 18.32
CA ASN A 114 -5.91 2.91 19.25
C ASN A 114 -5.48 3.36 20.64
N LEU A 115 -4.70 4.44 20.75
CA LEU A 115 -4.34 5.03 22.04
C LEU A 115 -5.55 5.67 22.72
N SER A 116 -6.32 6.47 21.99
CA SER A 116 -7.55 7.12 22.46
C SER A 116 -8.57 6.08 22.98
N LEU A 117 -8.71 4.96 22.25
CA LEU A 117 -9.63 3.88 22.61
C LEU A 117 -9.07 2.88 23.63
N LYS A 118 -7.84 3.03 24.12
CA LYS A 118 -7.18 2.02 24.95
C LYS A 118 -7.94 1.75 26.26
N SER A 119 -8.38 2.82 26.93
CA SER A 119 -9.09 2.69 28.22
C SER A 119 -10.45 2.02 28.02
N ILE A 120 -11.26 2.52 27.08
CA ILE A 120 -12.61 2.00 26.86
C ILE A 120 -12.59 0.54 26.37
N LYS A 121 -11.62 0.15 25.55
CA LYS A 121 -11.41 -1.26 25.16
C LYS A 121 -11.07 -2.14 26.36
N LYS A 122 -10.26 -1.64 27.31
CA LYS A 122 -9.94 -2.36 28.55
C LYS A 122 -11.18 -2.53 29.43
N ASP A 123 -11.99 -1.48 29.58
CA ASP A 123 -13.21 -1.52 30.38
C ASP A 123 -14.25 -2.46 29.78
N ALA A 124 -14.39 -2.45 28.45
CA ALA A 124 -15.18 -3.41 27.70
C ALA A 124 -14.75 -4.87 27.96
N LEU A 125 -13.45 -5.18 27.87
CA LEU A 125 -12.93 -6.51 28.16
C LEU A 125 -13.19 -6.95 29.61
N ILE A 126 -13.01 -6.04 30.57
CA ILE A 126 -13.31 -6.32 31.99
C ILE A 126 -14.79 -6.64 32.17
N LEU A 127 -15.66 -5.91 31.47
CA LEU A 127 -17.10 -6.13 31.55
C LEU A 127 -17.52 -7.45 30.88
N ASP A 128 -16.93 -7.78 29.73
CA ASP A 128 -17.14 -9.06 29.03
C ASP A 128 -16.76 -10.23 29.93
N LEU A 129 -15.60 -10.15 30.62
CA LEU A 129 -15.20 -11.16 31.60
C LEU A 129 -16.18 -11.30 32.78
N LYS A 130 -16.78 -10.19 33.24
CA LYS A 130 -17.79 -10.22 34.31
C LYS A 130 -19.09 -10.85 33.82
N ILE A 131 -19.53 -10.52 32.61
CA ILE A 131 -20.70 -11.12 31.97
C ILE A 131 -20.51 -12.62 31.82
N SER A 132 -19.36 -13.08 31.28
CA SER A 132 -19.09 -14.52 31.13
C SER A 132 -19.05 -15.26 32.46
N LYS A 133 -18.50 -14.65 33.52
CA LYS A 133 -18.52 -15.25 34.87
C LYS A 133 -19.94 -15.40 35.41
N LEU A 134 -20.76 -14.35 35.32
CA LEU A 134 -22.16 -14.38 35.76
C LEU A 134 -22.98 -15.41 34.97
N GLN A 135 -22.81 -15.47 33.65
CA GLN A 135 -23.44 -16.49 32.82
C GLN A 135 -23.07 -17.91 33.26
N SER A 136 -21.77 -18.17 33.48
CA SER A 136 -21.30 -19.47 33.95
C SER A 136 -21.86 -19.84 35.34
N GLU A 137 -22.03 -18.86 36.23
CA GLU A 137 -22.56 -19.08 37.57
C GLU A 137 -24.06 -19.41 37.54
N ILE A 138 -24.84 -18.64 36.77
CA ILE A 138 -26.26 -18.90 36.54
C ILE A 138 -26.47 -20.30 35.94
N ASP A 139 -25.67 -20.66 34.93
CA ASP A 139 -25.75 -21.98 34.29
C ASP A 139 -25.37 -23.10 35.26
N SER A 140 -24.39 -22.88 36.14
CA SER A 140 -24.01 -23.86 37.17
C SER A 140 -25.13 -24.07 38.20
N ASN A 141 -25.76 -22.99 38.65
CA ASN A 141 -26.89 -23.05 39.59
C ASN A 141 -28.08 -23.78 38.98
N LYS A 142 -28.39 -23.53 37.70
CA LYS A 142 -29.42 -24.24 36.94
C LYS A 142 -29.12 -25.75 36.87
N LYS A 143 -27.88 -26.14 36.57
CA LYS A 143 -27.45 -27.56 36.53
C LYS A 143 -27.54 -28.26 37.88
N ARG A 144 -27.35 -27.53 38.98
CA ARG A 144 -27.45 -28.05 40.35
C ARG A 144 -28.90 -28.13 40.87
N GLY A 145 -29.88 -27.74 40.07
CA GLY A 145 -31.29 -27.73 40.48
C GLY A 145 -31.64 -26.63 41.48
N LEU A 146 -30.77 -25.65 41.68
CA LEU A 146 -31.07 -24.46 42.45
C LEU A 146 -32.05 -23.60 41.64
N LYS A 147 -33.08 -23.05 42.30
CA LYS A 147 -34.02 -22.13 41.64
C LYS A 147 -33.24 -20.94 41.07
N GLY A 148 -33.71 -20.42 39.92
CA GLY A 148 -33.10 -19.27 39.26
C GLY A 148 -32.91 -18.12 40.24
N ASP A 149 -31.67 -17.65 40.35
CA ASP A 149 -31.33 -16.52 41.22
C ASP A 149 -31.68 -15.24 40.47
N GLU A 150 -32.90 -14.73 40.72
CA GLU A 150 -33.41 -13.50 40.12
C GLU A 150 -32.45 -12.31 40.33
N GLY A 151 -31.67 -12.32 41.42
CA GLY A 151 -30.63 -11.33 41.69
C GLY A 151 -29.49 -11.40 40.67
N LEU A 152 -28.97 -12.60 40.39
CA LEU A 152 -27.92 -12.81 39.38
C LEU A 152 -28.42 -12.52 37.97
N GLU A 153 -29.66 -12.86 37.64
CA GLU A 153 -30.25 -12.59 36.32
C GLU A 153 -30.48 -11.08 36.10
N MET A 154 -30.90 -10.34 37.14
CA MET A 154 -30.94 -8.87 37.11
C MET A 154 -29.55 -8.25 36.97
N GLU A 155 -28.55 -8.74 37.72
CA GLU A 155 -27.18 -8.24 37.59
C GLU A 155 -26.64 -8.47 36.18
N LEU A 156 -26.83 -9.66 35.62
CA LEU A 156 -26.42 -9.99 34.26
C LEU A 156 -27.03 -9.01 33.25
N THR A 157 -28.34 -8.73 33.36
CA THR A 157 -29.04 -7.79 32.48
C THR A 157 -28.48 -6.37 32.61
N ALA A 158 -28.18 -5.92 33.84
CA ALA A 158 -27.57 -4.62 34.08
C ALA A 158 -26.15 -4.52 33.47
N LYS A 159 -25.34 -5.59 33.55
CA LYS A 159 -24.00 -5.63 32.93
C LYS A 159 -24.09 -5.64 31.39
N ILE A 160 -25.03 -6.38 30.81
CA ILE A 160 -25.26 -6.41 29.36
C ILE A 160 -25.64 -5.01 28.88
N LYS A 161 -26.59 -4.34 29.55
CA LYS A 161 -26.96 -2.95 29.21
C LYS A 161 -25.77 -2.00 29.30
N LYS A 162 -24.95 -2.10 30.35
CA LYS A 162 -23.72 -1.30 30.48
C LYS A 162 -22.73 -1.58 29.34
N ARG A 163 -22.70 -2.80 28.81
CA ARG A 163 -21.83 -3.18 27.69
C ARG A 163 -22.29 -2.55 26.38
N GLU A 164 -23.60 -2.53 26.14
CA GLU A 164 -24.21 -1.83 25.01
C GLU A 164 -23.96 -0.32 25.07
N ASP A 165 -24.06 0.28 26.26
CA ASP A 165 -23.78 1.71 26.42
C ASP A 165 -22.31 2.04 26.16
N LEU A 166 -21.37 1.20 26.61
CA LEU A 166 -19.95 1.30 26.28
C LEU A 166 -19.68 1.13 24.78
N GLU A 167 -20.44 0.28 24.09
CA GLU A 167 -20.30 0.09 22.64
C GLU A 167 -20.74 1.35 21.87
N LYS A 168 -21.86 1.96 22.27
CA LYS A 168 -22.30 3.24 21.70
C LYS A 168 -21.26 4.34 21.94
N GLU A 169 -20.69 4.40 23.13
CA GLU A 169 -19.63 5.35 23.45
C GLU A 169 -18.38 5.11 22.59
N LEU A 170 -17.98 3.85 22.38
CA LEU A 170 -16.86 3.48 21.52
C LEU A 170 -17.08 3.92 20.07
N ILE A 171 -18.28 3.72 19.53
CA ILE A 171 -18.65 4.20 18.19
C ILE A 171 -18.56 5.72 18.11
N ASN A 172 -19.08 6.44 19.10
CA ASN A 172 -19.04 7.90 19.14
C ASN A 172 -17.60 8.44 19.19
N ILE A 173 -16.73 7.84 20.00
CA ILE A 173 -15.30 8.21 20.05
C ILE A 173 -14.66 7.94 18.70
N CYS A 174 -14.91 6.76 18.10
CA CYS A 174 -14.39 6.43 16.77
C CYS A 174 -14.77 7.48 15.71
N MET A 175 -16.05 7.86 15.64
CA MET A 175 -16.55 8.84 14.68
C MET A 175 -15.94 10.23 14.90
N ARG A 176 -15.81 10.65 16.17
CA ARG A 176 -15.19 11.94 16.52
C ARG A 176 -13.74 11.99 16.09
N GLU A 177 -12.98 10.95 16.38
CA GLU A 177 -11.56 10.86 16.00
C GLU A 177 -11.36 10.88 14.48
N ASP A 178 -12.23 10.17 13.74
CA ASP A 178 -12.20 10.17 12.28
C ASP A 178 -12.53 11.57 11.73
N TYR A 179 -13.55 12.23 12.30
CA TYR A 179 -13.92 13.60 11.93
C TYR A 179 -12.79 14.61 12.19
N ASP A 180 -12.22 14.61 13.39
CA ASP A 180 -11.14 15.53 13.77
C ASP A 180 -9.90 15.35 12.88
N THR A 181 -9.62 14.10 12.51
CA THR A 181 -8.56 13.75 11.55
C THR A 181 -8.85 14.32 10.17
N LEU A 182 -10.08 14.17 9.66
CA LEU A 182 -10.48 14.73 8.37
C LEU A 182 -10.42 16.26 8.35
N VAL A 183 -10.83 16.93 9.42
CA VAL A 183 -10.74 18.39 9.55
C VAL A 183 -9.29 18.86 9.53
N LYS A 184 -8.39 18.18 10.26
CA LYS A 184 -6.94 18.47 10.22
C LYS A 184 -6.36 18.25 8.83
N LEU A 185 -6.69 17.15 8.17
CA LEU A 185 -6.24 16.86 6.81
C LEU A 185 -6.69 17.94 5.83
N LYS A 186 -7.97 18.34 5.89
CA LYS A 186 -8.53 19.42 5.08
C LYS A 186 -7.78 20.74 5.29
N SER A 187 -7.46 21.07 6.55
CA SER A 187 -6.66 22.26 6.89
C SER A 187 -5.27 22.22 6.26
N VAL A 188 -4.57 21.10 6.39
CA VAL A 188 -3.23 20.91 5.80
C VAL A 188 -3.28 21.03 4.27
N LEU A 189 -4.25 20.41 3.61
CA LEU A 189 -4.38 20.48 2.15
C LEU A 189 -4.72 21.90 1.69
N SER A 190 -5.65 22.57 2.38
CA SER A 190 -6.01 23.96 2.08
C SER A 190 -4.81 24.91 2.21
N SER A 191 -3.96 24.72 3.23
CA SER A 191 -2.72 25.50 3.42
C SER A 191 -1.72 25.34 2.27
N LYS A 192 -1.84 24.26 1.48
CA LYS A 192 -0.99 23.95 0.34
C LYS A 192 -1.67 24.21 -1.01
N ASN A 193 -2.84 24.87 -1.02
CA ASN A 193 -3.66 25.07 -2.22
C ASN A 193 -4.09 23.76 -2.92
N LEU A 194 -4.12 22.65 -2.18
CA LEU A 194 -4.61 21.36 -2.67
C LEU A 194 -6.09 21.22 -2.30
N LYS A 195 -6.93 20.81 -3.26
CA LYS A 195 -8.36 20.54 -3.01
C LYS A 195 -8.59 19.03 -2.93
N LEU A 196 -9.38 18.61 -1.95
CA LEU A 196 -10.10 17.34 -1.99
C LEU A 196 -11.36 17.61 -2.83
N GLU A 197 -11.40 17.12 -4.06
CA GLU A 197 -12.65 16.99 -4.83
C GLU A 197 -13.45 15.78 -4.36
#